data_AF-A0A6M1E246-F1
#
_entry.id   AF-A0A6M1E246-F1
#
_cell.length_a   1.000
_cell.length_b   1.000
_cell.length_c   1.000
_cell.angle_alpha   90.00
_cell.angle_beta   90.00
_cell.angle_gamma   90.00
#
_symmetry.space_group_name_H-M   'P 1'
#
loop_
_entity.id
_entity.type
_entity.pdbx_description
1 polymer ?
#
loop_
_entity_poly.entity_id
_entity_poly.type
_entity_poly.pdbx_seq_one_letter_code
_entity_poly.pdbx_strand_id
1 'polypeptide(L)'
;MAKKKKFGFGINTFINWGATVVIIGLMFKILHFKGGEWMIGVGLAVEAVLFFIMGFISAEKEVDWTRVYPELDEDYNGELPKRTASVAAQPVAIGNTAALDKLLQDAKIDENLIGNLGDGLRTFGDKVAAISKVADTASATNQFADKLNAASIGASQLSHAFDRAAADLQTFNESAADMQQFKEQVSTFNKNLSSLNAIYGNMLSAMSANRS
;
A
#
# COMPACT_ATOMS: atom_id res chain seq x y z
N MET A 1 -38.79 40.37 21.84
CA MET A 1 -37.72 40.68 20.87
C MET A 1 -36.84 39.45 20.70
N ALA A 2 -36.93 38.78 19.54
CA ALA A 2 -36.18 37.55 19.26
C ALA A 2 -34.70 37.87 19.00
N LYS A 3 -33.80 37.32 19.81
CA LYS A 3 -32.35 37.43 19.65
C LYS A 3 -31.93 36.60 18.42
N LYS A 4 -31.54 37.25 17.33
CA LYS A 4 -30.86 36.60 16.18
C LYS A 4 -29.62 35.86 16.71
N LYS A 5 -29.63 34.52 16.68
CA LYS A 5 -28.41 33.71 16.84
C LYS A 5 -27.49 34.05 15.66
N LYS A 6 -26.43 34.81 15.91
CA LYS A 6 -25.33 34.98 14.95
C LYS A 6 -24.68 33.60 14.79
N PHE A 7 -24.75 33.06 13.58
CA PHE A 7 -24.08 31.81 13.20
C PHE A 7 -22.57 32.09 13.24
N GLY A 8 -21.96 31.87 14.39
CA GLY A 8 -20.51 31.96 14.53
C GLY A 8 -19.91 30.74 13.85
N PHE A 9 -19.36 30.91 12.66
CA PHE A 9 -18.55 29.89 12.04
C PHE A 9 -17.29 29.73 12.91
N GLY A 10 -17.27 28.70 13.74
CA GLY A 10 -16.20 28.47 14.70
C GLY A 10 -14.93 28.02 14.02
N ILE A 11 -13.79 28.18 14.69
CA ILE A 11 -12.48 27.67 14.23
C ILE A 11 -12.57 26.16 13.91
N ASN A 12 -13.34 25.41 14.70
CA ASN A 12 -13.59 23.98 14.49
C ASN A 12 -14.30 23.68 13.16
N THR A 13 -15.12 24.59 12.64
CA THR A 13 -15.80 24.37 11.35
C THR A 13 -14.83 24.50 10.18
N PHE A 14 -13.86 25.42 10.25
CA PHE A 14 -12.78 25.51 9.26
C PHE A 14 -11.86 24.29 9.27
N ILE A 15 -11.51 23.79 10.46
CA ILE A 15 -10.71 22.57 10.63
C ILE A 15 -11.45 21.36 10.03
N ASN A 16 -12.73 21.18 10.36
CA ASN A 16 -13.53 20.07 9.83
C ASN A 16 -13.69 20.14 8.30
N TRP A 17 -13.78 21.34 7.73
CA TRP A 17 -13.78 21.51 6.27
C TRP A 17 -12.43 21.16 5.63
N GLY A 18 -11.32 21.57 6.23
CA GLY A 18 -9.97 21.17 5.80
C GLY A 18 -9.78 19.67 5.79
N ALA A 19 -10.09 19.03 6.92
CA ALA A 19 -10.00 17.59 7.10
C ALA A 19 -10.85 16.83 6.06
N THR A 20 -12.01 17.36 5.68
CA THR A 20 -12.86 16.76 4.63
C THR A 20 -12.15 16.74 3.27
N VAL A 21 -11.47 17.82 2.89
CA VAL A 21 -10.72 17.89 1.62
C VAL A 21 -9.54 16.91 1.63
N VAL A 22 -8.85 16.76 2.77
CA VAL A 22 -7.76 15.80 2.95
C VAL A 22 -8.27 14.35 2.82
N ILE A 23 -9.38 14.02 3.46
CA ILE A 23 -9.98 12.68 3.42
C ILE A 23 -10.37 12.32 1.98
N ILE A 24 -10.96 13.27 1.22
CA ILE A 24 -11.29 13.05 -0.20
C ILE A 24 -10.02 12.82 -1.03
N GLY A 25 -8.95 13.58 -0.80
CA GLY A 25 -7.68 13.38 -1.50
C GLY A 25 -7.03 12.04 -1.19
N LEU A 26 -7.07 11.62 0.07
CA LEU A 26 -6.55 10.32 0.48
C LEU A 26 -7.40 9.18 -0.10
N MET A 27 -8.73 9.34 -0.15
CA MET A 27 -9.64 8.41 -0.81
C MET A 27 -9.29 8.22 -2.30
N PHE A 28 -8.97 9.29 -3.03
CA PHE A 28 -8.57 9.20 -4.43
C PHE A 28 -7.23 8.50 -4.62
N LYS A 29 -6.28 8.69 -3.68
CA LYS A 29 -4.98 8.01 -3.70
C LYS A 29 -5.14 6.50 -3.46
N ILE A 30 -5.96 6.08 -2.49
CA ILE A 30 -6.17 4.65 -2.19
C ILE A 30 -7.01 3.94 -3.27
N LEU A 31 -7.98 4.62 -3.87
CA LEU A 31 -8.82 4.06 -4.95
C LEU A 31 -8.16 4.12 -6.34
N HIS A 32 -6.94 4.65 -6.44
CA HIS A 32 -6.17 4.75 -7.69
C HIS A 32 -6.94 5.48 -8.81
N PHE A 33 -7.76 6.46 -8.46
CA PHE A 33 -8.46 7.27 -9.46
C PHE A 33 -7.47 8.16 -10.22
N LYS A 34 -7.74 8.36 -11.52
CA LYS A 34 -6.92 9.19 -12.40
C LYS A 34 -6.83 10.60 -11.82
N GLY A 35 -5.62 11.06 -11.50
CA GLY A 35 -5.39 12.36 -10.85
C GLY A 35 -5.36 12.32 -9.32
N GLY A 36 -5.36 11.14 -8.69
CA GLY A 36 -5.29 11.02 -7.22
C GLY A 36 -4.03 11.62 -6.58
N GLU A 37 -2.92 11.67 -7.32
CA GLU A 37 -1.69 12.36 -6.87
C GLU A 37 -1.86 13.87 -6.76
N TRP A 38 -2.59 14.48 -7.71
CA TRP A 38 -2.93 15.88 -7.66
C TRP A 38 -3.95 16.16 -6.54
N MET A 39 -4.94 15.29 -6.36
CA MET A 39 -5.97 15.48 -5.34
C MET A 39 -5.41 15.40 -3.92
N ILE A 40 -4.51 14.43 -3.63
CA ILE A 40 -3.87 14.36 -2.32
C ILE A 40 -2.92 15.53 -2.09
N GLY A 41 -2.22 16.00 -3.13
CA GLY A 41 -1.41 17.22 -3.06
C GLY A 41 -2.22 18.45 -2.67
N VAL A 42 -3.42 18.62 -3.25
CA VAL A 42 -4.34 19.71 -2.88
C VAL A 42 -4.83 19.57 -1.44
N GLY A 43 -5.22 18.37 -1.02
CA GLY A 43 -5.65 18.13 0.36
C GLY A 43 -4.58 18.47 1.38
N LEU A 44 -3.36 18.00 1.18
CA LEU A 44 -2.22 18.29 2.06
C LEU A 44 -1.85 19.78 2.07
N ALA A 45 -1.97 20.48 0.93
CA ALA A 45 -1.73 21.91 0.86
C ALA A 45 -2.77 22.72 1.67
N VAL A 46 -4.06 22.33 1.61
CA VAL A 46 -5.12 22.95 2.42
C VAL A 46 -4.84 22.76 3.92
N GLU A 47 -4.44 21.55 4.31
CA GLU A 47 -4.12 21.24 5.71
C GLU A 47 -2.91 22.04 6.22
N ALA A 48 -1.86 22.17 5.41
CA ALA A 48 -0.69 22.97 5.75
C ALA A 48 -1.04 24.45 5.98
N VAL A 49 -1.94 25.02 5.16
CA VAL A 49 -2.40 26.40 5.33
C VAL A 49 -3.25 26.56 6.60
N LEU A 50 -4.12 25.59 6.91
CA LEU A 50 -4.94 25.63 8.12
C LEU A 50 -4.08 25.52 9.38
N PHE A 51 -3.10 24.62 9.42
CA PHE A 51 -2.15 24.54 10.54
C PHE A 51 -1.32 25.80 10.70
N PHE A 52 -0.88 26.39 9.59
CA PHE A 52 -0.14 27.65 9.62
C PHE A 52 -0.96 28.78 10.24
N ILE A 53 -2.24 28.92 9.86
CA ILE A 53 -3.14 29.93 10.43
C ILE A 53 -3.45 29.62 11.90
N MET A 54 -3.66 28.35 12.25
CA MET A 54 -3.93 27.92 13.63
C MET A 54 -2.76 28.18 14.56
N GLY A 55 -1.51 28.12 14.07
CA GLY A 55 -0.32 28.46 14.85
C GLY A 55 -0.30 29.89 15.40
N PHE A 56 -1.10 30.79 14.83
CA PHE A 56 -1.23 32.18 15.31
C PHE A 56 -2.43 32.40 16.25
N ILE A 57 -3.26 31.37 16.48
CA ILE A 57 -4.42 31.45 17.38
C ILE A 57 -4.06 30.73 18.68
N SER A 58 -4.12 31.44 19.82
CA SER A 58 -3.86 30.84 21.13
C SER A 58 -4.75 29.63 21.37
N ALA A 59 -4.15 28.49 21.72
CA ALA A 59 -4.85 27.28 22.14
C ALA A 59 -5.84 27.61 23.26
N GLU A 60 -7.02 26.99 23.22
CA GLU A 60 -8.04 27.18 24.24
C GLU A 60 -7.44 26.86 25.62
N LYS A 61 -7.61 27.77 26.59
CA LYS A 61 -7.13 27.57 27.95
C LYS A 61 -7.74 26.28 28.50
N GLU A 62 -6.88 25.33 28.85
CA GLU A 62 -7.31 24.10 29.51
C GLU A 62 -8.11 24.43 30.77
N VAL A 63 -9.18 23.66 30.98
CA VAL A 63 -10.06 23.84 32.13
C VAL A 63 -9.26 23.51 33.39
N ASP A 64 -9.24 24.44 34.33
CA ASP A 64 -8.54 24.35 35.61
C ASP A 64 -9.19 23.28 36.51
N TRP A 65 -8.79 22.02 36.30
CA TRP A 65 -9.29 20.84 37.02
C TRP A 65 -8.95 20.86 38.52
N THR A 66 -7.94 21.62 38.90
CA THR A 66 -7.53 21.90 40.29
C THR A 66 -8.64 22.54 41.12
N ARG A 67 -9.63 23.18 40.48
CA ARG A 67 -10.84 23.67 41.16
C ARG A 67 -11.76 22.56 41.69
N VAL A 68 -11.74 21.39 41.05
CA VAL A 68 -12.61 20.25 41.39
C VAL A 68 -11.82 19.15 42.11
N TYR A 69 -10.54 19.00 41.80
CA TYR A 69 -9.63 18.04 42.40
C TYR A 69 -8.36 18.76 42.87
N PRO A 70 -8.37 19.36 44.07
CA PRO A 70 -7.23 20.11 44.61
C PRO A 70 -5.97 19.24 44.83
N GLU A 71 -6.14 17.92 44.81
CA GLU A 71 -5.07 16.90 44.85
C GLU A 71 -4.19 16.85 43.59
N LEU A 72 -4.57 17.53 42.50
CA LEU A 72 -3.78 17.66 41.28
C LEU A 72 -2.92 18.94 41.24
N ASP A 73 -2.99 19.78 42.28
CA ASP A 73 -2.19 21.02 42.38
C ASP A 73 -0.74 20.70 42.76
N GLU A 74 0.22 21.36 42.12
CA GLU A 74 1.66 21.15 42.39
C GLU A 74 2.06 21.63 43.79
N ASP A 75 1.31 22.58 44.38
CA ASP A 75 1.53 23.12 45.73
C ASP A 75 0.62 22.48 46.82
N TYR A 76 -0.02 21.34 46.52
CA TYR A 76 -0.91 20.64 47.45
C TYR A 76 -0.15 20.10 48.68
N ASN A 77 -0.37 20.74 49.85
CA ASN A 77 0.24 20.38 51.14
C ASN A 77 -0.59 19.39 51.99
N GLY A 78 -1.59 18.71 51.41
CA GLY A 78 -2.32 17.63 52.08
C GLY A 78 -1.58 16.29 51.97
N GLU A 79 -1.88 15.33 52.85
CA GLU A 79 -1.29 13.98 52.75
C GLU A 79 -1.78 13.29 51.46
N LEU A 80 -0.88 13.16 50.48
CA LEU A 80 -1.06 12.26 49.34
C LEU A 80 -1.36 10.85 49.88
N PRO A 81 -2.33 10.10 49.33
CA PRO A 81 -2.55 8.71 49.71
C PRO A 81 -1.28 7.93 49.40
N LYS A 82 -0.45 7.73 50.43
CA LYS A 82 0.67 6.78 50.41
C LYS A 82 0.04 5.44 50.11
N ARG A 83 0.33 4.91 48.93
CA ARG A 83 0.13 3.49 48.63
C ARG A 83 0.85 2.72 49.73
N THR A 84 0.10 2.26 50.73
CA THR A 84 0.65 1.54 51.87
C THR A 84 1.23 0.25 51.31
N ALA A 85 2.56 0.20 51.21
CA ALA A 85 3.26 -1.06 51.39
C ALA A 85 2.86 -1.52 52.79
N SER A 86 1.87 -2.42 52.87
CA SER A 86 1.35 -2.90 54.14
C SER A 86 2.51 -3.54 54.91
N VAL A 87 2.81 -2.94 56.05
CA VAL A 87 3.69 -3.50 57.07
C VAL A 87 3.22 -4.92 57.39
N ALA A 88 4.18 -5.83 57.47
CA ALA A 88 4.00 -7.24 57.80
C ALA A 88 3.04 -7.44 58.98
N ALA A 89 1.82 -7.91 58.67
CA ALA A 89 1.01 -8.66 59.60
C ALA A 89 1.41 -10.14 59.47
N GLN A 90 1.50 -10.80 60.62
CA GLN A 90 1.86 -12.20 60.83
C GLN A 90 1.18 -13.15 59.83
N PRO A 91 1.78 -14.32 59.53
CA PRO A 91 1.28 -15.24 58.52
C PRO A 91 0.01 -15.91 59.03
N VAL A 92 -1.13 -15.25 58.86
CA VAL A 92 -2.39 -15.97 58.85
C VAL A 92 -2.38 -16.71 57.53
N ALA A 93 -2.24 -18.04 57.61
CA ALA A 93 -2.42 -18.96 56.51
C ALA A 93 -3.88 -18.87 56.02
N ILE A 94 -4.20 -17.78 55.33
CA ILE A 94 -5.41 -17.64 54.54
C ILE A 94 -4.93 -18.03 53.15
N GLY A 95 -5.09 -19.31 52.81
CA GLY A 95 -4.82 -19.78 51.46
C GLY A 95 -5.51 -18.81 50.48
N ASN A 96 -4.86 -18.48 49.37
CA ASN A 96 -5.43 -17.61 48.34
C ASN A 96 -6.81 -18.12 47.86
N THR A 97 -7.12 -19.39 48.13
CA THR A 97 -8.44 -19.98 48.06
C THR A 97 -9.46 -19.33 48.98
N ALA A 98 -9.19 -19.01 50.25
CA ALA A 98 -10.16 -18.41 51.18
C ALA A 98 -10.51 -16.95 50.86
N ALA A 99 -9.58 -16.15 50.32
CA ALA A 99 -9.90 -14.79 49.84
C ALA A 99 -10.71 -14.84 48.54
N LEU A 100 -10.39 -15.77 47.64
CA LEU A 100 -11.15 -16.03 46.42
C LEU A 100 -12.52 -16.64 46.72
N ASP A 101 -12.61 -17.53 47.70
CA ASP A 101 -13.84 -18.19 48.17
C ASP A 101 -14.75 -17.19 48.87
N LYS A 102 -14.19 -16.27 49.66
CA LYS A 102 -14.94 -15.14 50.22
C LYS A 102 -15.47 -14.20 49.14
N LEU A 103 -14.72 -13.96 48.06
CA LEU A 103 -15.19 -13.19 46.90
C LEU A 103 -16.22 -13.94 46.05
N LEU A 104 -16.08 -15.25 45.87
CA LEU A 104 -17.06 -16.13 45.21
C LEU A 104 -18.37 -16.21 46.01
N GLN A 105 -18.27 -16.21 47.33
CA GLN A 105 -19.38 -16.28 48.28
C GLN A 105 -20.09 -14.91 48.44
N ASP A 106 -19.36 -13.79 48.48
CA ASP A 106 -19.93 -12.43 48.50
C ASP A 106 -20.55 -12.04 47.16
N ALA A 107 -19.94 -12.44 46.03
CA ALA A 107 -20.44 -12.11 44.70
C ALA A 107 -21.70 -12.90 44.31
N LYS A 108 -22.21 -13.79 45.18
CA LYS A 108 -23.33 -14.71 44.90
C LYS A 108 -23.24 -15.24 43.48
N ILE A 109 -22.23 -16.07 43.23
CA ILE A 109 -22.08 -16.72 41.94
C ILE A 109 -23.24 -17.72 41.79
N ASP A 110 -24.33 -17.21 41.23
CA ASP A 110 -25.52 -17.97 40.86
C ASP A 110 -25.13 -18.96 39.75
N GLU A 111 -25.75 -20.14 39.71
CA GLU A 111 -25.48 -21.16 38.69
C GLU A 111 -25.65 -20.62 37.26
N ASN A 112 -26.52 -19.62 37.10
CA ASN A 112 -26.69 -18.89 35.85
C ASN A 112 -25.48 -18.00 35.47
N LEU A 113 -24.72 -17.43 36.43
CA LEU A 113 -23.53 -16.62 36.12
C LEU A 113 -22.38 -17.48 35.58
N ILE A 114 -22.21 -18.69 36.09
CA ILE A 114 -21.18 -19.63 35.59
C ILE A 114 -21.53 -20.09 34.17
N GLY A 115 -22.82 -20.38 33.92
CA GLY A 115 -23.32 -20.67 32.57
C GLY A 115 -23.08 -19.52 31.60
N ASN A 116 -23.48 -18.30 31.97
CA ASN A 116 -23.31 -17.10 31.15
C ASN A 116 -21.84 -16.74 30.90
N LEU A 117 -20.95 -16.97 31.87
CA LEU A 117 -19.52 -16.75 31.70
C LEU A 117 -18.89 -17.81 30.78
N GLY A 118 -19.31 -19.07 30.92
CA GLY A 118 -18.90 -20.16 30.02
C GLY A 118 -19.33 -19.91 28.58
N ASP A 119 -20.58 -19.51 28.37
CA ASP A 119 -21.09 -19.12 27.05
C ASP A 119 -20.40 -17.86 26.52
N GLY A 120 -20.05 -16.90 27.38
CA GLY A 120 -19.26 -15.72 27.03
C GLY A 120 -17.85 -16.06 26.56
N LEU A 121 -17.14 -16.94 27.28
CA LEU A 121 -15.80 -17.40 26.92
C LEU A 121 -15.81 -18.24 25.64
N ARG A 122 -16.82 -19.09 25.46
CA ARG A 122 -17.00 -19.86 24.22
C ARG A 122 -17.27 -18.93 23.03
N THR A 123 -18.20 -17.97 23.20
CA THR A 123 -18.51 -16.97 22.18
C THR A 123 -17.30 -16.09 21.84
N PHE A 124 -16.49 -15.74 22.85
CA PHE A 124 -15.25 -15.01 22.66
C PHE A 124 -14.22 -15.82 21.86
N GLY A 125 -14.03 -17.10 22.23
CA GLY A 125 -13.18 -18.04 21.50
C GLY A 125 -13.59 -18.18 20.03
N ASP A 126 -14.90 -18.35 19.77
CA ASP A 126 -15.46 -18.46 18.42
C ASP A 126 -15.20 -17.17 17.60
N LYS A 127 -15.35 -15.99 18.22
CA LYS A 127 -15.07 -14.70 17.58
C LYS A 127 -13.58 -14.52 17.28
N VAL A 128 -12.69 -14.92 18.18
CA VAL A 128 -11.24 -14.86 17.96
C VAL A 128 -10.81 -15.82 16.84
N ALA A 129 -11.37 -17.03 16.79
CA ALA A 129 -11.14 -17.97 15.69
C ALA A 129 -11.63 -17.40 14.34
N ALA A 130 -12.78 -16.72 14.32
CA ALA A 130 -13.27 -16.02 13.14
C ALA A 130 -12.34 -14.88 12.70
N ILE A 131 -11.82 -14.09 13.65
CA ILE A 131 -10.84 -13.03 13.37
C ILE A 131 -9.55 -13.62 12.77
N SER A 132 -9.05 -14.72 13.32
CA SER A 132 -7.88 -15.42 12.77
C SER A 132 -8.12 -15.83 11.32
N LYS A 133 -9.29 -16.41 11.02
CA LYS A 133 -9.65 -16.82 9.66
C LYS A 133 -9.81 -15.64 8.70
N VAL A 134 -10.30 -14.49 9.19
CA VAL A 134 -10.36 -13.24 8.42
C VAL A 134 -8.96 -12.70 8.13
N ALA A 135 -8.04 -12.77 9.10
CA ALA A 135 -6.64 -12.38 8.88
C ALA A 135 -5.96 -13.26 7.83
N ASP A 136 -6.20 -14.58 7.85
CA ASP A 136 -5.70 -15.52 6.84
C ASP A 136 -6.28 -15.23 5.45
N THR A 137 -7.58 -14.92 5.37
CA THR A 137 -8.22 -14.57 4.08
C THR A 137 -7.80 -13.19 3.57
N ALA A 138 -7.54 -12.22 4.45
CA ALA A 138 -6.97 -10.94 4.06
C ALA A 138 -5.55 -11.11 3.47
N SER A 139 -4.73 -11.98 4.06
CA SER A 139 -3.41 -12.36 3.52
C SER A 139 -3.54 -13.02 2.13
N ALA A 140 -4.44 -13.99 1.99
CA ALA A 140 -4.72 -14.62 0.70
C ALA A 140 -5.22 -13.63 -0.37
N THR A 141 -5.98 -12.60 0.04
CA THR A 141 -6.47 -11.54 -0.87
C THR A 141 -5.32 -10.67 -1.37
N ASN A 142 -4.37 -10.30 -0.49
CA ASN A 142 -3.17 -9.58 -0.90
C ASN A 142 -2.33 -10.40 -1.88
N GLN A 143 -2.11 -11.68 -1.58
CA GLN A 143 -1.39 -12.59 -2.49
C GLN A 143 -2.10 -12.77 -3.84
N PHE A 144 -3.43 -12.78 -3.85
CA PHE A 144 -4.22 -12.83 -5.08
C PHE A 144 -4.07 -11.56 -5.91
N ALA A 145 -4.12 -10.38 -5.27
CA ALA A 145 -3.88 -9.11 -5.93
C ALA A 145 -2.47 -9.04 -6.55
N ASP A 146 -1.46 -9.51 -5.81
CA ASP A 146 -0.07 -9.59 -6.30
C ASP A 146 0.05 -10.53 -7.51
N LYS A 147 -0.56 -11.72 -7.44
CA LYS A 147 -0.55 -12.67 -8.57
C LYS A 147 -1.31 -12.14 -9.78
N LEU A 148 -2.43 -11.44 -9.58
CA LEU A 148 -3.17 -10.78 -10.66
C LEU A 148 -2.32 -9.70 -11.33
N ASN A 149 -1.62 -8.88 -10.55
CA ASN A 149 -0.74 -7.85 -11.07
C ASN A 149 0.43 -8.47 -11.85
N ALA A 150 1.09 -9.49 -11.29
CA ALA A 150 2.15 -10.23 -11.96
C ALA A 150 1.66 -10.89 -13.26
N ALA A 151 0.46 -11.47 -13.26
CA ALA A 151 -0.15 -12.04 -14.45
C ALA A 151 -0.45 -10.98 -15.52
N SER A 152 -0.93 -9.80 -15.11
CA SER A 152 -1.17 -8.67 -16.03
C SER A 152 0.14 -8.19 -16.68
N ILE A 153 1.22 -8.10 -15.91
CA ILE A 153 2.55 -7.75 -16.44
C ILE A 153 3.04 -8.83 -17.40
N GLY A 154 2.91 -10.12 -17.04
CA GLY A 154 3.28 -11.24 -17.90
C GLY A 154 2.50 -11.26 -19.21
N ALA A 155 1.20 -10.95 -19.17
CA ALA A 155 0.35 -10.85 -20.36
C ALA A 155 0.78 -9.69 -21.27
N SER A 156 1.12 -8.53 -20.71
CA SER A 156 1.65 -7.40 -21.48
C SER A 156 3.01 -7.73 -22.11
N GLN A 157 3.92 -8.37 -21.36
CA GLN A 157 5.20 -8.84 -21.89
C GLN A 157 5.03 -9.86 -23.01
N LEU A 158 4.08 -10.78 -22.88
CA LEU A 158 3.76 -11.74 -23.92
C LEU A 158 3.24 -11.04 -25.19
N SER A 159 2.35 -10.06 -25.04
CA SER A 159 1.87 -9.25 -26.17
C SER A 159 3.04 -8.55 -26.87
N HIS A 160 3.93 -7.91 -26.12
CA HIS A 160 5.12 -7.27 -26.69
C HIS A 160 6.10 -8.25 -27.34
N ALA A 161 6.23 -9.46 -26.80
CA ALA A 161 7.03 -10.51 -27.42
C ALA A 161 6.42 -10.98 -28.75
N PHE A 162 5.09 -11.09 -28.84
CA PHE A 162 4.40 -11.39 -30.09
C PHE A 162 4.55 -10.26 -31.12
N ASP A 163 4.42 -8.99 -30.72
CA ASP A 163 4.63 -7.85 -31.62
C ASP A 163 6.05 -7.84 -32.19
N ARG A 164 7.07 -8.08 -31.35
CA ARG A 164 8.45 -8.20 -31.79
C ARG A 164 8.66 -9.39 -32.71
N ALA A 165 8.14 -10.57 -32.35
CA ALA A 165 8.27 -11.76 -33.18
C ALA A 165 7.61 -11.57 -34.56
N ALA A 166 6.48 -10.85 -34.63
CA ALA A 166 5.84 -10.50 -35.88
C ALA A 166 6.69 -9.52 -36.71
N ALA A 167 7.27 -8.50 -36.09
CA ALA A 167 8.18 -7.56 -36.75
C ALA A 167 9.47 -8.25 -37.26
N ASP A 168 10.02 -9.16 -36.46
CA ASP A 168 11.20 -9.96 -36.82
C ASP A 168 10.89 -10.88 -38.00
N LEU A 169 9.71 -11.52 -38.02
CA LEU A 169 9.25 -12.33 -39.15
C LEU A 169 9.11 -11.51 -40.43
N GLN A 170 8.58 -10.28 -40.34
CA GLN A 170 8.49 -9.39 -41.48
C GLN A 170 9.88 -9.01 -42.01
N THR A 171 10.78 -8.62 -41.10
CA THR A 171 12.18 -8.30 -41.43
C THR A 171 12.90 -9.49 -42.06
N PHE A 172 12.65 -10.70 -41.57
CA PHE A 172 13.21 -11.93 -42.11
C PHE A 172 12.71 -12.19 -43.54
N ASN A 173 11.43 -11.95 -43.81
CA ASN A 173 10.85 -12.12 -45.14
C ASN A 173 11.45 -11.12 -46.16
N GLU A 174 11.63 -9.86 -45.74
CA GLU A 174 12.32 -8.84 -46.54
C GLU A 174 13.78 -9.24 -46.80
N SER A 175 14.50 -9.69 -45.76
CA SER A 175 15.88 -10.16 -45.88
C SER A 175 16.02 -11.39 -46.79
N ALA A 176 15.03 -12.29 -46.79
CA ALA A 176 15.02 -13.45 -47.69
C ALA A 176 14.86 -13.02 -49.16
N ALA A 177 14.07 -11.99 -49.44
CA ALA A 177 13.95 -11.40 -50.78
C ALA A 177 15.26 -10.73 -51.22
N ASP A 178 15.89 -9.96 -50.34
CA ASP A 178 17.20 -9.35 -50.60
C ASP A 178 18.28 -10.40 -50.87
N MET A 179 18.27 -11.52 -50.15
CA MET A 179 19.20 -12.62 -50.38
C MET A 179 18.99 -13.31 -51.74
N GLN A 180 17.76 -13.39 -52.24
CA GLN A 180 17.51 -13.84 -53.61
C GLN A 180 18.09 -12.87 -54.65
N GLN A 181 17.86 -11.57 -54.48
CA GLN A 181 18.44 -10.56 -55.37
C GLN A 181 19.96 -10.59 -55.34
N PHE A 182 20.56 -10.70 -54.15
CA PHE A 182 22.00 -10.84 -53.99
C PHE A 182 22.54 -12.08 -54.72
N LYS A 183 21.87 -13.24 -54.59
CA LYS A 183 22.24 -14.46 -55.33
C LYS A 183 22.22 -14.23 -56.85
N GLU A 184 21.23 -13.49 -57.34
CA GLU A 184 21.07 -13.18 -58.76
C GLU A 184 22.15 -12.20 -59.26
N GLN A 185 22.48 -11.18 -58.45
CA GLN A 185 23.59 -10.26 -58.70
C GLN A 185 24.94 -11.00 -58.72
N VAL A 186 25.19 -11.90 -57.75
CA VAL A 186 26.41 -12.73 -57.71
C VAL A 186 26.48 -13.67 -58.90
N SER A 187 25.37 -14.27 -59.32
CA SER A 187 25.31 -15.10 -60.53
C SER A 187 25.68 -14.29 -61.77
N THR A 188 25.13 -13.08 -61.90
CA THR A 188 25.43 -12.17 -63.00
C THR A 188 26.89 -11.72 -62.99
N PHE A 189 27.42 -11.37 -61.82
CA PHE A 189 28.82 -11.04 -61.64
C PHE A 189 29.76 -12.19 -62.07
N ASN A 190 29.47 -13.42 -61.66
CA ASN A 190 30.22 -14.61 -62.09
C ASN A 190 30.15 -14.84 -63.60
N LYS A 191 28.98 -14.64 -64.24
CA LYS A 191 28.84 -14.71 -65.70
C LYS A 191 29.71 -13.67 -66.39
N ASN A 192 29.72 -12.43 -65.88
CA ASN A 192 30.53 -11.35 -66.43
C ASN A 192 32.04 -11.64 -66.27
N LEU A 193 32.47 -12.16 -65.12
CA LEU A 193 33.85 -12.61 -64.91
C LEU A 193 34.24 -13.73 -65.87
N SER A 194 33.37 -14.73 -66.06
CA SER A 194 33.60 -15.81 -67.02
C SER A 194 33.71 -15.29 -68.45
N SER A 195 32.85 -14.35 -68.84
CA SER A 195 32.88 -13.70 -70.17
C SER A 195 34.18 -12.91 -70.38
N LEU A 196 34.60 -12.11 -69.39
CA LEU A 196 35.89 -11.41 -69.43
C LEU A 196 37.05 -12.39 -69.58
N ASN A 197 37.05 -13.46 -68.77
CA ASN A 197 38.12 -14.46 -68.81
C ASN A 197 38.17 -15.18 -70.18
N ALA A 198 37.01 -15.43 -70.81
CA ALA A 198 36.91 -16.00 -72.15
C ALA A 198 37.46 -15.04 -73.22
N ILE A 199 37.17 -13.74 -73.13
CA ILE A 199 37.72 -12.73 -74.06
C ILE A 199 39.25 -12.63 -73.90
N TYR A 200 39.76 -12.61 -72.67
CA TYR A 200 41.20 -12.61 -72.44
C TYR A 200 41.87 -13.89 -72.98
N GLY A 201 41.26 -15.06 -72.79
CA GLY A 201 41.74 -16.31 -73.37
C GLY A 201 41.76 -16.30 -74.91
N ASN A 202 40.67 -15.82 -75.53
CA ASN A 202 40.59 -15.69 -76.98
C ASN A 202 41.60 -14.66 -77.52
N MET A 203 41.79 -13.53 -76.84
CA MET A 203 42.77 -12.51 -77.23
C MET A 203 44.20 -13.02 -77.08
N LEU A 204 44.51 -13.75 -76.00
CA LEU A 204 45.82 -14.39 -75.81
C LEU A 204 46.07 -15.44 -76.89
N SER A 205 45.08 -16.27 -77.22
CA SER A 205 45.18 -17.29 -78.26
C SER A 205 45.39 -16.67 -79.65
N ALA A 206 44.63 -15.60 -79.98
CA ALA A 206 44.82 -14.84 -81.22
C ALA A 206 46.20 -14.17 -81.28
N MET A 207 46.70 -13.65 -80.15
CA MET A 207 48.01 -13.01 -80.08
C MET A 207 49.17 -14.01 -80.13
N SER A 208 48.98 -15.26 -79.65
CA SER A 208 49.95 -16.35 -79.82
C SER A 208 49.92 -16.95 -81.23
N ALA A 209 48.74 -17.07 -81.85
CA ALA A 209 48.59 -17.56 -83.22
C ALA A 209 49.19 -16.60 -84.25
N ASN A 210 49.23 -15.30 -83.95
CA ASN A 210 49.89 -14.30 -84.79
C ASN A 210 51.42 -14.22 -84.58
N ARG A 211 52.01 -15.01 -83.65
CA ARG A 211 53.46 -15.10 -83.43
C ARG A 211 54.10 -16.39 -83.97
N SER A 212 53.31 -17.30 -84.52
CA SER A 212 53.77 -18.48 -85.28
C SER A 212 53.68 -18.22 -86.77
#